data_AF-A0A9D6SF44-F1
#
_entry.id   AF-A0A9D6SF44-F1
#
_cell.length_a   1.000
_cell.length_b   1.000
_cell.length_c   1.000
_cell.angle_alpha   90.00
_cell.angle_beta   90.00
_cell.angle_gamma   90.00
#
_symmetry.space_group_name_H-M   'P 1'
#
loop_
_entity.id
_entity.type
_entity.pdbx_description
1 polymer ?
#
loop_
_entity_poly.entity_id
_entity_poly.type
_entity_poly.pdbx_seq_one_letter_code
_entity_poly.pdbx_strand_id
1 'polypeptide(L)'
;MVAGATVWVSRFAEPSRHLAETSTDSRGYFTFALADSEKDSDLVIKASTDSGLEGYELPHLIPISQDSPLRLKLRKPGENYDDPSPDALGDWLIERLKLSCGPKPTPNCGSGTLGVMLNDRRRKPSTWDRVGEALRLLRKEDAPEVRLVATAALMRLGAWQTAGEVLDGVKDPRFDLEKTVLEGVRLNSIQLPHEASQLLGRTLQGELIDPFVQLELGRAAVMEEDWPGALQKLDPALKDKKLAPGAHYLRARALYALGDIEAAIQEAKLLTRQVKRKKLPLHARMFVDDLQTRLSEKSIRALRSVMTQPIAEIQKAVPSLANLDASPPPAGLELGVILKKVGDNIEKFFREFANTSSLEILRQSSLDNKGKSHAIRRAEMYYVFQQKSLKGKPMLEEIRGTGDGKLETIGGLEEGFMASTGFASSLIVFHPVLQPEVDYRYLGRQQLAGKNVLVVGFAQRPKESTPMGVFRSSARQAAARVFVQGMAWISEDQYQVVRLRTDLLAPILEAELKRETSEIDYRPYHFLSTPKSYLLPSRVTVSIEWRNRRLRNEHIFSRFWLFNVEADSSDDRQAIRTAKIPQPVAAH
;
A
#
# COMPACT_ATOMS: atom_id res chain seq x y z
N MET A 1 -6.35 -5.06 -5.02
CA MET A 1 -7.22 -5.77 -5.99
C MET A 1 -8.53 -6.09 -5.30
N VAL A 2 -9.65 -5.89 -6.00
CA VAL A 2 -10.99 -6.14 -5.49
C VAL A 2 -11.39 -7.55 -5.90
N ALA A 3 -11.08 -8.55 -5.08
CA ALA A 3 -11.57 -9.90 -5.30
C ALA A 3 -13.08 -9.94 -4.97
N GLY A 4 -13.90 -10.49 -5.88
CA GLY A 4 -15.32 -10.78 -5.62
C GLY A 4 -16.34 -9.72 -6.07
N ALA A 5 -16.13 -9.06 -7.22
CA ALA A 5 -17.20 -8.26 -7.80
C ALA A 5 -18.17 -9.13 -8.61
N THR A 6 -19.46 -8.89 -8.44
CA THR A 6 -20.52 -9.51 -9.24
C THR A 6 -20.89 -8.58 -10.38
N VAL A 7 -20.82 -9.07 -11.61
CA VAL A 7 -21.23 -8.33 -12.81
C VAL A 7 -22.61 -8.81 -13.25
N TRP A 8 -23.50 -7.85 -13.47
CA TRP A 8 -24.88 -8.06 -13.84
C TRP A 8 -25.19 -7.29 -15.13
N VAL A 9 -26.03 -7.89 -15.97
CA VAL A 9 -26.67 -7.20 -17.08
C VAL A 9 -28.13 -6.97 -16.70
N SER A 10 -28.57 -5.71 -16.76
CA SER A 10 -29.95 -5.29 -16.48
C SER A 10 -30.54 -4.58 -17.68
N ARG A 11 -31.79 -4.94 -18.04
CA ARG A 11 -32.67 -4.12 -18.88
C ARG A 11 -33.51 -3.22 -17.98
N PHE A 12 -33.90 -2.05 -18.49
CA PHE A 12 -34.76 -1.07 -17.78
C PHE A 12 -36.08 -1.63 -17.20
N ALA A 13 -36.50 -2.86 -17.57
CA ALA A 13 -37.77 -3.47 -17.15
C ALA A 13 -37.75 -5.00 -16.88
N GLU A 14 -36.61 -5.72 -16.91
CA GLU A 14 -36.56 -7.19 -16.75
C GLU A 14 -35.54 -7.65 -15.67
N PRO A 15 -35.69 -8.87 -15.10
CA PRO A 15 -34.81 -9.37 -14.04
C PRO A 15 -33.35 -9.50 -14.50
N SER A 16 -32.41 -9.17 -13.61
CA SER A 16 -30.97 -9.22 -13.81
C SER A 16 -30.46 -10.64 -14.08
N ARG A 17 -29.64 -10.84 -15.14
CA ARG A 17 -28.94 -12.10 -15.42
C ARG A 17 -27.46 -11.99 -15.01
N HIS A 18 -26.94 -13.03 -14.36
CA HIS A 18 -25.50 -13.17 -14.07
C HIS A 18 -24.72 -13.45 -15.37
N LEU A 19 -23.59 -12.77 -15.57
CA LEU A 19 -22.61 -13.16 -16.59
C LEU A 19 -21.71 -14.26 -16.02
N ALA A 20 -21.56 -15.36 -16.78
CA ALA A 20 -20.86 -16.56 -16.32
C ALA A 20 -19.32 -16.47 -16.43
N GLU A 21 -18.79 -15.52 -17.21
CA GLU A 21 -17.34 -15.38 -17.40
C GLU A 21 -16.95 -13.90 -17.35
N THR A 22 -16.24 -13.52 -16.29
CA THR A 22 -15.63 -12.20 -16.15
C THR A 22 -14.16 -12.40 -15.80
N SER A 23 -13.26 -11.88 -16.63
CA SER A 23 -11.83 -11.83 -16.30
C SER A 23 -11.52 -10.45 -15.72
N THR A 24 -10.84 -10.40 -14.59
CA THR A 24 -10.34 -9.14 -14.00
C THR A 24 -8.86 -8.99 -14.32
N ASP A 25 -8.46 -7.89 -14.95
CA ASP A 25 -7.03 -7.62 -15.19
C ASP A 25 -6.33 -7.14 -13.90
N SER A 26 -4.99 -7.08 -13.93
CA SER A 26 -4.17 -6.62 -12.80
C SER A 26 -4.46 -5.16 -12.36
N ARG A 27 -5.19 -4.40 -13.19
CA ARG A 27 -5.60 -3.01 -12.94
C ARG A 27 -7.03 -2.91 -12.40
N GLY A 28 -7.71 -4.05 -12.20
CA GLY A 28 -9.06 -4.11 -11.65
C GLY A 28 -10.17 -3.85 -12.68
N TYR A 29 -9.87 -3.99 -13.97
CA TYR A 29 -10.89 -3.92 -15.02
C TYR A 29 -11.55 -5.27 -15.23
N PHE A 30 -12.87 -5.28 -15.25
CA PHE A 30 -13.64 -6.43 -15.69
C PHE A 30 -13.79 -6.39 -17.20
N THR A 31 -13.44 -7.49 -17.85
CA THR A 31 -13.63 -7.71 -19.29
C THR A 31 -14.64 -8.83 -19.51
N PHE A 32 -15.57 -8.61 -20.44
CA PHE A 32 -16.61 -9.57 -20.83
C PHE A 32 -17.07 -9.29 -22.27
N ALA A 33 -17.65 -10.30 -22.92
CA ALA A 33 -18.26 -10.22 -24.24
C ALA A 33 -19.79 -10.28 -24.12
N LEU A 34 -20.50 -9.56 -25.00
CA LEU A 34 -21.96 -9.61 -25.11
C LEU A 34 -22.38 -10.42 -26.34
N ALA A 35 -23.49 -11.16 -26.23
CA ALA A 35 -24.09 -11.84 -27.38
C ALA A 35 -24.73 -10.84 -28.36
N ASP A 36 -24.80 -11.16 -29.66
CA ASP A 36 -25.27 -10.22 -30.68
C ASP A 36 -26.71 -9.73 -30.48
N SER A 37 -27.60 -10.57 -29.95
CA SER A 37 -28.99 -10.19 -29.63
C SER A 37 -29.13 -9.20 -28.46
N GLU A 38 -28.06 -8.96 -27.72
CA GLU A 38 -28.04 -8.08 -26.55
C GLU A 38 -27.60 -6.65 -26.93
N LYS A 39 -26.87 -6.49 -28.05
CA LYS A 39 -26.28 -5.21 -28.50
C LYS A 39 -27.32 -4.17 -28.96
N ASP A 40 -28.54 -4.59 -29.30
CA ASP A 40 -29.66 -3.74 -29.77
C ASP A 40 -30.69 -3.38 -28.66
N SER A 41 -30.40 -3.69 -27.39
CA SER A 41 -31.34 -3.48 -26.28
C SER A 41 -30.84 -2.43 -25.27
N ASP A 42 -31.76 -1.72 -24.58
CA ASP A 42 -31.49 -0.73 -23.50
C ASP A 42 -30.82 -1.40 -22.27
N LEU A 43 -29.57 -1.84 -22.45
CA LEU A 43 -28.79 -2.55 -21.44
C LEU A 43 -27.94 -1.59 -20.63
N VAL A 44 -27.99 -1.79 -19.31
CA VAL A 44 -27.02 -1.24 -18.37
C VAL A 44 -26.23 -2.41 -17.84
N ILE A 45 -24.91 -2.36 -18.04
CA ILE A 45 -24.02 -3.31 -17.39
C ILE A 45 -23.56 -2.69 -16.10
N LYS A 46 -23.71 -3.43 -15.01
CA LYS A 46 -23.30 -3.00 -13.68
C LYS A 46 -22.36 -4.05 -13.09
N ALA A 47 -21.19 -3.62 -12.66
CA ALA A 47 -20.36 -4.40 -11.76
C ALA A 47 -20.49 -3.82 -10.35
N SER A 48 -20.62 -4.68 -9.34
CA SER A 48 -20.65 -4.24 -7.95
C SER A 48 -20.00 -5.23 -6.98
N THR A 49 -19.50 -4.72 -5.86
CA THR A 49 -18.92 -5.56 -4.78
C THR A 49 -19.77 -5.52 -3.54
N ASP A 50 -19.59 -6.50 -2.64
CA ASP A 50 -20.21 -6.51 -1.31
C ASP A 50 -19.82 -5.27 -0.47
N SER A 51 -18.68 -4.66 -0.79
CA SER A 51 -18.22 -3.41 -0.18
C SER A 51 -18.90 -2.14 -0.73
N GLY A 52 -19.84 -2.29 -1.68
CA GLY A 52 -20.64 -1.23 -2.27
C GLY A 52 -19.91 -0.38 -3.31
N LEU A 53 -18.84 -0.89 -3.93
CA LEU A 53 -18.25 -0.26 -5.11
C LEU A 53 -19.10 -0.60 -6.33
N GLU A 54 -19.29 0.33 -7.26
CA GLU A 54 -20.09 0.12 -8.46
C GLU A 54 -19.39 0.70 -9.70
N GLY A 55 -19.56 0.06 -10.85
CA GLY A 55 -19.12 0.55 -12.15
C GLY A 55 -20.19 0.25 -13.19
N TYR A 56 -20.35 1.14 -14.16
CA TYR A 56 -21.43 1.07 -15.15
C TYR A 56 -20.87 1.20 -16.57
N GLU A 57 -21.47 0.51 -17.54
CA GLU A 57 -21.29 0.77 -18.97
C GLU A 57 -22.66 0.73 -19.67
N LEU A 58 -22.84 1.53 -20.72
CA LEU A 58 -24.10 1.71 -21.44
C LEU A 58 -23.92 1.42 -22.95
N PRO A 59 -23.83 0.13 -23.34
CA PRO A 59 -23.54 -0.30 -24.71
C PRO A 59 -24.46 0.29 -25.77
N HIS A 60 -25.74 0.44 -25.44
CA HIS A 60 -26.79 0.88 -26.34
C HIS A 60 -26.64 2.34 -26.84
N LEU A 61 -25.71 3.11 -26.26
CA LEU A 61 -25.36 4.45 -26.74
C LEU A 61 -24.23 4.43 -27.79
N ILE A 62 -23.75 3.23 -28.15
CA ILE A 62 -22.58 3.01 -29.01
C ILE A 62 -22.92 1.92 -30.04
N PRO A 63 -22.49 2.05 -31.30
CA PRO A 63 -22.28 0.89 -32.16
C PRO A 63 -20.97 0.19 -31.74
N ILE A 64 -21.01 -0.70 -30.75
CA ILE A 64 -19.80 -1.44 -30.31
C ILE A 64 -19.34 -2.37 -31.44
N SER A 65 -18.07 -2.24 -31.88
CA SER A 65 -17.48 -3.19 -32.83
C SER A 65 -17.55 -4.62 -32.27
N GLN A 66 -17.84 -5.62 -33.11
CA GLN A 66 -18.30 -6.95 -32.70
C GLN A 66 -17.43 -7.65 -31.63
N ASP A 67 -16.14 -7.30 -31.51
CA ASP A 67 -15.13 -7.97 -30.67
C ASP A 67 -14.46 -7.07 -29.60
N SER A 68 -14.94 -5.84 -29.37
CA SER A 68 -14.28 -4.94 -28.41
C SER A 68 -14.58 -5.34 -26.95
N PRO A 69 -13.56 -5.62 -26.11
CA PRO A 69 -13.77 -5.91 -24.70
C PRO A 69 -14.28 -4.66 -23.96
N LEU A 70 -15.41 -4.79 -23.25
CA LEU A 70 -15.92 -3.74 -22.38
C LEU A 70 -15.11 -3.68 -21.08
N ARG A 71 -14.72 -2.49 -20.64
CA ARG A 71 -13.91 -2.29 -19.43
C ARG A 71 -14.66 -1.52 -18.34
N LEU A 72 -14.93 -2.17 -17.22
CA LEU A 72 -15.57 -1.53 -16.05
C LEU A 72 -14.55 -1.22 -14.94
N LYS A 73 -14.53 0.03 -14.46
CA LYS A 73 -13.81 0.39 -13.22
C LYS A 73 -14.81 0.63 -12.09
N LEU A 74 -14.71 -0.19 -11.05
CA LEU A 74 -15.52 -0.05 -9.85
C LEU A 74 -15.09 1.18 -9.04
N ARG A 75 -16.04 2.06 -8.71
CA ARG A 75 -15.82 3.23 -7.86
C ARG A 75 -16.92 3.35 -6.81
N LYS A 76 -16.58 3.96 -5.68
CA LYS A 76 -17.57 4.58 -4.79
C LYS A 76 -17.78 6.02 -5.27
N PRO A 77 -19.02 6.45 -5.56
CA PRO A 77 -19.27 7.84 -5.92
C PRO A 77 -18.70 8.80 -4.87
N GLY A 78 -17.74 9.65 -5.28
CA GLY A 78 -17.27 10.79 -4.47
C GLY A 78 -16.20 10.54 -3.41
N GLU A 79 -15.56 9.36 -3.33
CA GLU A 79 -14.62 9.04 -2.24
C GLU A 79 -13.16 8.79 -2.66
N ASN A 80 -12.61 9.49 -3.65
CA ASN A 80 -11.19 9.35 -3.95
C ASN A 80 -10.54 10.65 -4.44
N TYR A 81 -9.46 11.08 -3.78
CA TYR A 81 -8.63 12.20 -4.25
C TYR A 81 -7.53 11.77 -5.20
N ASP A 82 -7.24 10.46 -5.35
CA ASP A 82 -6.34 9.95 -6.38
C ASP A 82 -7.01 9.94 -7.76
N ASP A 83 -8.34 9.82 -7.79
CA ASP A 83 -9.13 9.91 -9.02
C ASP A 83 -9.60 11.35 -9.29
N PRO A 84 -9.83 11.72 -10.56
CA PRO A 84 -10.42 13.01 -10.90
C PRO A 84 -11.81 13.20 -10.27
N SER A 85 -12.10 14.42 -9.82
CA SER A 85 -13.38 14.76 -9.18
C SER A 85 -14.47 15.01 -10.23
N PRO A 86 -15.54 14.20 -10.30
CA PRO A 86 -16.63 14.42 -11.24
C PRO A 86 -17.40 15.72 -10.98
N ASP A 87 -17.42 16.18 -9.73
CA ASP A 87 -18.04 17.46 -9.36
C ASP A 87 -17.20 18.64 -9.86
N ALA A 88 -15.87 18.60 -9.67
CA ALA A 88 -14.98 19.65 -10.15
C ALA A 88 -14.94 19.72 -11.69
N LEU A 89 -14.88 18.56 -12.36
CA LEU A 89 -15.00 18.48 -13.82
C LEU A 89 -16.33 19.08 -14.30
N GLY A 90 -17.40 18.78 -13.57
CA GLY A 90 -18.72 19.29 -13.87
C GLY A 90 -18.83 20.80 -13.78
N ASP A 91 -18.36 21.37 -12.67
CA ASP A 91 -18.31 22.82 -12.46
C ASP A 91 -17.46 23.51 -13.54
N TRP A 92 -16.29 22.94 -13.83
CA TRP A 92 -15.39 23.44 -14.88
C TRP A 92 -16.08 23.48 -16.25
N LEU A 93 -16.67 22.36 -16.68
CA LEU A 93 -17.34 22.26 -17.98
C LEU A 93 -18.51 23.24 -18.10
N ILE A 94 -19.28 23.44 -17.04
CA ILE A 94 -20.41 24.39 -17.04
C ILE A 94 -19.93 25.82 -17.27
N GLU A 95 -18.88 26.26 -16.57
CA GLU A 95 -18.35 27.61 -16.74
C GLU A 95 -17.77 27.80 -18.15
N ARG A 96 -17.11 26.78 -18.70
CA ARG A 96 -16.63 26.78 -20.09
C ARG A 96 -17.76 26.90 -21.11
N LEU A 97 -18.81 26.09 -20.99
CA LEU A 97 -19.95 26.15 -21.91
C LEU A 97 -20.66 27.51 -21.89
N LYS A 98 -20.72 28.20 -20.74
CA LYS A 98 -21.27 29.57 -20.66
C LYS A 98 -20.46 30.57 -21.47
N LEU A 99 -19.13 30.43 -21.47
CA LEU A 99 -18.25 31.32 -22.25
C LEU A 99 -18.41 31.06 -23.75
N SER A 100 -18.49 29.78 -24.14
CA SER A 100 -18.60 29.40 -25.56
C SER A 100 -20.00 29.65 -26.16
N CYS A 101 -21.06 29.63 -25.35
CA CYS A 101 -22.46 29.87 -25.82
C CYS A 101 -22.98 31.30 -25.58
N GLY A 102 -22.29 32.16 -24.82
CA GLY A 102 -22.71 33.53 -24.49
C GLY A 102 -23.85 33.63 -23.46
N PRO A 103 -24.18 34.85 -22.98
CA PRO A 103 -25.16 35.07 -21.90
C PRO A 103 -26.64 35.02 -22.34
N LYS A 104 -26.92 34.99 -23.64
CA LYS A 104 -28.27 34.83 -24.20
C LYS A 104 -28.28 33.59 -25.08
N PRO A 105 -29.31 32.72 -25.00
CA PRO A 105 -29.44 31.57 -25.88
C PRO A 105 -29.51 32.07 -27.32
N THR A 106 -28.42 31.94 -28.06
CA THR A 106 -28.44 32.13 -29.50
C THR A 106 -29.08 30.90 -30.13
N PRO A 107 -29.71 31.03 -31.31
CA PRO A 107 -30.33 29.89 -32.00
C PRO A 107 -29.37 28.75 -32.37
N ASN A 108 -28.05 28.93 -32.17
CA ASN A 108 -27.00 27.94 -32.48
C ASN A 108 -26.46 27.17 -31.25
N CYS A 109 -26.89 27.46 -30.01
CA CYS A 109 -26.72 26.55 -28.86
C CYS A 109 -28.13 26.03 -28.50
N GLY A 110 -28.38 24.75 -28.77
CA GLY A 110 -29.70 24.11 -28.72
C GLY A 110 -30.52 24.40 -27.45
N SER A 111 -31.79 24.75 -27.67
CA SER A 111 -32.99 24.95 -26.82
C SER A 111 -32.83 25.21 -25.30
N GLY A 112 -33.82 25.90 -24.71
CA GLY A 112 -33.86 26.27 -23.28
C GLY A 112 -33.65 25.13 -22.27
N THR A 113 -33.65 23.86 -22.69
CA THR A 113 -33.38 22.69 -21.85
C THR A 113 -31.91 22.57 -21.41
N LEU A 114 -30.92 22.90 -22.25
CA LEU A 114 -29.51 22.91 -21.84
C LEU A 114 -29.25 23.99 -20.78
N GLY A 115 -29.85 25.18 -20.97
CA GLY A 115 -29.81 26.27 -19.99
C GLY A 115 -30.45 25.90 -18.65
N VAL A 116 -31.59 25.19 -18.66
CA VAL A 116 -32.25 24.67 -17.44
C VAL A 116 -31.37 23.61 -16.76
N MET A 117 -30.78 22.67 -17.51
CA MET A 117 -29.87 21.67 -16.93
C MET A 117 -28.63 22.28 -16.29
N LEU A 118 -27.97 23.24 -16.97
CA LEU A 118 -26.78 23.92 -16.45
C LEU A 118 -27.12 24.70 -15.15
N ASN A 119 -28.30 25.30 -15.07
CA ASN A 119 -28.75 26.09 -13.91
C ASN A 119 -29.29 25.20 -12.76
N ASP A 120 -29.91 24.06 -13.08
CA ASP A 120 -30.40 23.10 -12.09
C ASP A 120 -29.28 22.20 -11.54
N ARG A 121 -28.23 21.92 -12.32
CA ARG A 121 -27.01 21.23 -11.87
C ARG A 121 -26.36 21.95 -10.68
N ARG A 122 -26.38 23.29 -10.67
CA ARG A 122 -25.95 24.15 -9.56
C ARG A 122 -26.70 23.87 -8.24
N ARG A 123 -27.92 23.33 -8.28
CA ARG A 123 -28.80 23.17 -7.10
C ARG A 123 -28.70 21.79 -6.41
N LYS A 124 -28.40 20.68 -7.11
CA LYS A 124 -28.33 19.30 -6.54
C LYS A 124 -27.37 18.36 -7.32
N PRO A 125 -26.05 18.34 -7.04
CA PRO A 125 -25.06 17.66 -7.89
C PRO A 125 -25.13 16.12 -7.99
N SER A 126 -25.92 15.45 -7.14
CA SER A 126 -25.71 14.03 -6.81
C SER A 126 -26.82 13.04 -7.18
N THR A 127 -27.86 13.41 -7.93
CA THR A 127 -28.98 12.49 -8.23
C THR A 127 -28.85 11.78 -9.58
N TRP A 128 -29.06 10.46 -9.57
CA TRP A 128 -29.09 9.57 -10.74
C TRP A 128 -30.02 10.07 -11.85
N ASP A 129 -31.16 10.66 -11.47
CA ASP A 129 -32.16 11.23 -12.38
C ASP A 129 -31.57 12.22 -13.40
N ARG A 130 -30.49 12.91 -13.03
CA ARG A 130 -29.86 13.95 -13.86
C ARG A 130 -28.89 13.38 -14.89
N VAL A 131 -28.26 12.24 -14.59
CA VAL A 131 -27.49 11.49 -15.60
C VAL A 131 -28.46 10.92 -16.62
N GLY A 132 -29.58 10.32 -16.16
CA GLY A 132 -30.65 9.87 -17.05
C GLY A 132 -31.19 10.99 -17.95
N GLU A 133 -31.32 12.21 -17.44
CA GLU A 133 -31.75 13.37 -18.23
C GLU A 133 -30.74 13.77 -19.33
N ALA A 134 -29.44 13.81 -19.01
CA ALA A 134 -28.39 14.11 -19.98
C ALA A 134 -28.37 13.08 -21.12
N LEU A 135 -28.50 11.79 -20.79
CA LEU A 135 -28.52 10.71 -21.77
C LEU A 135 -29.82 10.72 -22.60
N ARG A 136 -30.96 11.04 -21.98
CA ARG A 136 -32.23 11.21 -22.69
C ARG A 136 -32.18 12.37 -23.68
N LEU A 137 -31.48 13.45 -23.35
CA LEU A 137 -31.29 14.58 -24.26
C LEU A 137 -30.36 14.23 -25.41
N LEU A 138 -29.27 13.51 -25.15
CA LEU A 138 -28.40 13.00 -26.20
C LEU A 138 -29.17 12.17 -27.24
N ARG A 139 -30.16 11.36 -26.80
CA ARG A 139 -31.04 10.61 -27.72
C ARG A 139 -32.01 11.48 -28.52
N LYS A 140 -32.33 12.69 -28.04
CA LYS A 140 -33.29 13.61 -28.67
C LYS A 140 -32.61 14.61 -29.59
N GLU A 141 -31.41 15.04 -29.24
CA GLU A 141 -30.68 16.11 -29.90
C GLU A 141 -29.18 15.78 -29.91
N ASP A 142 -28.65 15.57 -31.12
CA ASP A 142 -27.24 15.27 -31.33
C ASP A 142 -26.41 16.55 -31.54
N ALA A 143 -26.28 17.34 -30.47
CA ALA A 143 -25.52 18.60 -30.45
C ALA A 143 -24.18 18.43 -29.71
N PRO A 144 -23.11 19.17 -30.09
CA PRO A 144 -21.79 19.03 -29.48
C PRO A 144 -21.79 19.35 -27.97
N GLU A 145 -22.56 20.34 -27.52
CA GLU A 145 -22.68 20.70 -26.10
C GLU A 145 -23.37 19.60 -25.29
N VAL A 146 -24.38 18.95 -25.88
CA VAL A 146 -25.10 17.83 -25.27
C VAL A 146 -24.18 16.62 -25.12
N ARG A 147 -23.35 16.33 -26.14
CA ARG A 147 -22.31 15.29 -26.07
C ARG A 147 -21.28 15.55 -24.97
N LEU A 148 -20.82 16.78 -24.79
CA LEU A 148 -19.87 17.13 -23.71
C LEU A 148 -20.50 16.91 -22.32
N VAL A 149 -21.74 17.34 -22.11
CA VAL A 149 -22.47 17.15 -20.84
C VAL A 149 -22.75 15.66 -20.59
N ALA A 150 -23.17 14.92 -21.61
CA ALA A 150 -23.39 13.49 -21.53
C ALA A 150 -22.08 12.73 -21.21
N THR A 151 -20.96 13.14 -21.82
CA THR A 151 -19.62 12.59 -21.53
C THR A 151 -19.28 12.75 -20.05
N ALA A 152 -19.39 13.96 -19.50
CA ALA A 152 -19.11 14.20 -18.08
C ALA A 152 -20.05 13.41 -17.15
N ALA A 153 -21.31 13.20 -17.57
CA ALA A 153 -22.27 12.38 -16.84
C ALA A 153 -21.91 10.88 -16.87
N LEU A 154 -21.50 10.35 -18.02
CA LEU A 154 -21.02 8.97 -18.18
C LEU A 154 -19.75 8.72 -17.36
N MET A 155 -18.80 9.66 -17.36
CA MET A 155 -17.62 9.61 -16.51
C MET A 155 -17.97 9.57 -15.02
N ARG A 156 -19.00 10.29 -14.58
CA ARG A 156 -19.50 10.22 -13.20
C ARG A 156 -20.03 8.82 -12.85
N LEU A 157 -20.63 8.13 -13.81
CA LEU A 157 -21.08 6.73 -13.67
C LEU A 157 -19.93 5.72 -13.74
N GLY A 158 -18.74 6.14 -14.16
CA GLY A 158 -17.65 5.22 -14.44
C GLY A 158 -17.78 4.49 -15.77
N ALA A 159 -18.63 4.99 -16.68
CA ALA A 159 -18.78 4.49 -18.06
C ALA A 159 -17.71 5.12 -18.97
N TRP A 160 -16.44 4.78 -18.73
CA TRP A 160 -15.28 5.44 -19.34
C TRP A 160 -15.13 5.14 -20.82
N GLN A 161 -15.60 3.97 -21.28
CA GLN A 161 -15.54 3.62 -22.69
C GLN A 161 -16.64 4.37 -23.45
N THR A 162 -17.89 4.25 -22.98
CA THR A 162 -19.03 4.98 -23.55
C THR A 162 -18.78 6.49 -23.55
N ALA A 163 -18.17 7.03 -22.49
CA ALA A 163 -17.80 8.45 -22.43
C ALA A 163 -16.84 8.85 -23.55
N GLY A 164 -15.82 8.04 -23.85
CA GLY A 164 -14.85 8.32 -24.91
C GLY A 164 -15.50 8.38 -26.29
N GLU A 165 -16.38 7.44 -26.61
CA GLU A 165 -17.05 7.39 -27.91
C GLU A 165 -18.06 8.53 -28.10
N VAL A 166 -18.83 8.87 -27.05
CA VAL A 166 -19.71 10.05 -27.08
C VAL A 166 -18.89 11.32 -27.31
N LEU A 167 -17.73 11.42 -26.68
CA LEU A 167 -16.79 12.54 -26.81
C LEU A 167 -16.14 12.63 -28.20
N ASP A 168 -15.81 11.49 -28.82
CA ASP A 168 -15.25 11.42 -30.16
C ASP A 168 -16.20 11.96 -31.23
N GLY A 169 -17.51 11.86 -30.98
CA GLY A 169 -18.56 12.45 -31.81
C GLY A 169 -18.61 13.98 -31.78
N VAL A 170 -17.93 14.65 -30.84
CA VAL A 170 -17.77 16.11 -30.86
C VAL A 170 -16.78 16.48 -31.96
N LYS A 171 -17.29 17.01 -33.08
CA LYS A 171 -16.50 17.43 -34.26
C LYS A 171 -16.38 18.94 -34.42
N ASP A 172 -17.10 19.72 -33.63
CA ASP A 172 -17.11 21.17 -33.71
C ASP A 172 -15.84 21.76 -33.05
N PRO A 173 -14.97 22.46 -33.82
CA PRO A 173 -13.71 23.00 -33.30
C PRO A 173 -13.87 24.02 -32.17
N ARG A 174 -15.06 24.63 -32.01
CA ARG A 174 -15.35 25.56 -30.91
C ARG A 174 -15.19 24.91 -29.53
N PHE A 175 -15.24 23.57 -29.47
CA PHE A 175 -15.18 22.79 -28.24
C PHE A 175 -13.92 21.94 -28.12
N ASP A 176 -12.88 22.19 -28.93
CA ASP A 176 -11.65 21.40 -28.91
C ASP A 176 -10.96 21.39 -27.54
N LEU A 177 -11.01 22.51 -26.81
CA LEU A 177 -10.47 22.59 -25.46
C LEU A 177 -11.26 21.70 -24.49
N GLU A 178 -12.59 21.86 -24.44
CA GLU A 178 -13.48 21.09 -23.59
C GLU A 178 -13.37 19.59 -23.87
N LYS A 179 -13.27 19.22 -25.16
CA LYS A 179 -13.01 17.86 -25.61
C LYS A 179 -11.67 17.33 -25.10
N THR A 180 -10.60 18.08 -25.30
CA THR A 180 -9.24 17.68 -24.91
C THR A 180 -9.12 17.48 -23.40
N VAL A 181 -9.73 18.38 -22.60
CA VAL A 181 -9.70 18.27 -21.15
C VAL A 181 -10.54 17.09 -20.64
N LEU A 182 -11.74 16.88 -21.18
CA LEU A 182 -12.56 15.72 -20.82
C LEU A 182 -11.82 14.40 -21.11
N GLU A 183 -11.14 14.32 -22.26
CA GLU A 183 -10.37 13.15 -22.63
C GLU A 183 -9.15 12.95 -21.70
N GLY A 184 -8.41 14.01 -21.37
CA GLY A 184 -7.31 13.92 -20.40
C GLY A 184 -7.77 13.44 -19.02
N VAL A 185 -8.92 13.92 -18.54
CA VAL A 185 -9.52 13.48 -17.27
C VAL A 185 -9.99 12.01 -17.35
N ARG A 186 -10.51 11.59 -18.49
CA ARG A 186 -10.87 10.19 -18.77
C ARG A 186 -9.63 9.30 -18.69
N LEU A 187 -8.54 9.68 -19.37
CA LEU A 187 -7.25 8.96 -19.38
C LEU A 187 -6.65 8.81 -17.98
N ASN A 188 -6.64 9.88 -17.17
CA ASN A 188 -6.25 9.81 -15.75
C ASN A 188 -7.13 8.81 -14.97
N SER A 189 -8.45 8.87 -15.19
CA SER A 189 -9.40 7.97 -14.53
C SER A 189 -9.16 6.51 -14.87
N ILE A 190 -8.70 6.23 -16.10
CA ILE A 190 -8.39 4.89 -16.55
C ILE A 190 -6.92 4.47 -16.39
N GLN A 191 -6.13 5.24 -15.63
CA GLN A 191 -4.72 4.93 -15.31
C GLN A 191 -3.79 4.94 -16.54
N LEU A 192 -4.02 5.86 -17.48
CA LEU A 192 -3.12 6.18 -18.59
C LEU A 192 -2.54 7.60 -18.40
N PRO A 193 -1.71 7.81 -17.35
CA PRO A 193 -1.29 9.16 -16.97
C PRO A 193 -0.37 9.80 -18.00
N HIS A 194 0.42 9.00 -18.74
CA HIS A 194 1.31 9.52 -19.79
C HIS A 194 0.55 10.18 -20.94
N GLU A 195 -0.47 9.48 -21.45
CA GLU A 195 -1.34 9.99 -22.51
C GLU A 195 -2.12 11.22 -22.01
N ALA A 196 -2.63 11.17 -20.78
CA ALA A 196 -3.29 12.30 -20.15
C ALA A 196 -2.37 13.53 -20.05
N SER A 197 -1.12 13.33 -19.61
CA SER A 197 -0.12 14.38 -19.44
C SER A 197 0.22 15.06 -20.78
N GLN A 198 0.46 14.26 -21.83
CA GLN A 198 0.71 14.79 -23.17
C GLN A 198 -0.49 15.58 -23.71
N LEU A 199 -1.70 15.06 -23.53
CA LEU A 199 -2.91 15.65 -24.09
C LEU A 199 -3.27 16.96 -23.37
N LEU A 200 -3.30 16.95 -22.04
CA LEU A 200 -3.57 18.13 -21.22
C LEU A 200 -2.45 19.18 -21.33
N GLY A 201 -1.19 18.77 -21.54
CA GLY A 201 -0.08 19.71 -21.72
C GLY A 201 -0.24 20.62 -22.96
N ARG A 202 -0.90 20.12 -24.02
CA ARG A 202 -1.15 20.89 -25.24
C ARG A 202 -2.12 22.04 -25.01
N THR A 203 -3.02 21.95 -24.03
CA THR A 203 -4.03 22.99 -23.78
C THR A 203 -3.45 24.24 -23.11
N LEU A 204 -2.22 24.17 -22.60
CA LEU A 204 -1.57 25.26 -21.85
C LEU A 204 -0.69 26.18 -22.72
N GLN A 205 -0.66 25.98 -24.04
CA GLN A 205 0.23 26.71 -24.96
C GLN A 205 -0.20 28.18 -25.25
N GLY A 206 -1.30 28.66 -24.66
CA GLY A 206 -1.75 30.07 -24.76
C GLY A 206 -2.15 30.62 -23.39
N GLU A 207 -1.37 31.58 -22.89
CA GLU A 207 -1.45 32.50 -21.73
C GLU A 207 -2.34 32.24 -20.47
N LEU A 208 -3.36 31.38 -20.47
CA LEU A 208 -4.21 31.12 -19.30
C LEU A 208 -3.90 29.77 -18.65
N ILE A 209 -3.23 29.80 -17.50
CA ILE A 209 -3.03 28.64 -16.63
C ILE A 209 -4.36 28.29 -15.96
N ASP A 210 -5.10 27.32 -16.51
CA ASP A 210 -6.35 26.83 -15.92
C ASP A 210 -6.06 25.95 -14.68
N PRO A 211 -6.54 26.33 -13.47
CA PRO A 211 -6.26 25.59 -12.23
C PRO A 211 -6.78 24.15 -12.21
N PHE A 212 -7.88 23.86 -12.92
CA PHE A 212 -8.43 22.50 -13.00
C PHE A 212 -7.56 21.62 -13.90
N VAL A 213 -7.15 22.13 -15.07
CA VAL A 213 -6.22 21.41 -15.96
C VAL A 213 -4.90 21.12 -15.25
N GLN A 214 -4.39 22.08 -14.48
CA GLN A 214 -3.17 21.95 -13.69
C GLN A 214 -3.28 20.91 -12.56
N LEU A 215 -4.44 20.84 -11.88
CA LEU A 215 -4.72 19.77 -10.92
C LEU A 215 -4.61 18.39 -11.57
N GLU A 216 -5.15 18.24 -12.77
CA GLU A 216 -5.19 16.95 -13.49
C GLU A 216 -3.83 16.59 -14.10
N LEU A 217 -3.05 17.57 -14.54
CA LEU A 217 -1.64 17.39 -14.89
C LEU A 217 -0.79 16.99 -13.68
N GLY A 218 -1.04 17.62 -12.53
CA GLY A 218 -0.38 17.26 -11.27
C GLY A 218 -0.73 15.84 -10.81
N ARG A 219 -1.98 15.41 -11.01
CA ARG A 219 -2.42 14.03 -10.77
C ARG A 219 -1.70 13.04 -11.69
N ALA A 220 -1.62 13.33 -12.98
CA ALA A 220 -0.88 12.51 -13.94
C ALA A 220 0.59 12.35 -13.50
N ALA A 221 1.24 13.46 -13.14
CA ALA A 221 2.63 13.44 -12.66
C ALA A 221 2.81 12.62 -11.37
N VAL A 222 1.88 12.69 -10.41
CA VAL A 222 1.89 11.82 -9.21
C VAL A 222 1.78 10.34 -9.59
N MET A 223 1.03 10.00 -10.63
CA MET A 223 0.86 8.61 -11.09
C MET A 223 2.05 8.11 -11.90
N GLU A 224 2.77 9.00 -12.58
CA GLU A 224 4.04 8.72 -13.28
C GLU A 224 5.27 8.76 -12.35
N GLU A 225 5.07 9.06 -11.06
CA GLU A 225 6.15 9.27 -10.08
C GLU A 225 7.09 10.45 -10.42
N ASP A 226 6.63 11.39 -11.26
CA ASP A 226 7.25 12.71 -11.47
C ASP A 226 6.90 13.62 -10.27
N TRP A 227 7.48 13.33 -9.10
CA TRP A 227 7.19 14.04 -7.86
C TRP A 227 7.50 15.55 -7.93
N PRO A 228 8.67 15.99 -8.45
CA PRO A 228 8.97 17.42 -8.57
C PRO A 228 8.02 18.12 -9.55
N GLY A 229 7.75 17.52 -10.71
CA GLY A 229 6.84 18.09 -11.68
C GLY A 229 5.39 18.11 -11.19
N ALA A 230 4.97 17.14 -10.37
CA ALA A 230 3.67 17.17 -9.71
C ALA A 230 3.54 18.39 -8.79
N LEU A 231 4.56 18.71 -7.98
CA LEU A 231 4.51 19.88 -7.09
C LEU A 231 4.31 21.18 -7.88
N GLN A 232 5.07 21.36 -8.97
CA GLN A 232 4.95 22.53 -9.84
C GLN A 232 3.56 22.64 -10.47
N LYS A 233 3.03 21.53 -11.01
CA LYS A 233 1.72 21.49 -11.67
C LYS A 233 0.56 21.71 -10.69
N LEU A 234 0.71 21.39 -9.40
CA LEU A 234 -0.36 21.52 -8.41
C LEU A 234 -0.50 22.94 -7.81
N ASP A 235 0.49 23.81 -7.96
CA ASP A 235 0.48 25.16 -7.37
C ASP A 235 -0.73 26.02 -7.80
N PRO A 236 -1.15 26.05 -9.07
CA PRO A 236 -2.29 26.85 -9.50
C PRO A 236 -3.61 26.41 -8.83
N ALA A 237 -3.79 25.11 -8.62
CA ALA A 237 -4.98 24.53 -8.02
C ALA A 237 -5.16 24.89 -6.53
N LEU A 238 -4.07 25.26 -5.84
CA LEU A 238 -4.12 25.69 -4.43
C LEU A 238 -4.85 27.02 -4.22
N LYS A 239 -4.93 27.86 -5.26
CA LYS A 239 -5.61 29.16 -5.20
C LYS A 239 -7.12 29.03 -5.29
N ASP A 240 -7.62 27.91 -5.80
CA ASP A 240 -9.06 27.63 -5.90
C ASP A 240 -9.53 26.83 -4.68
N LYS A 241 -10.49 27.39 -3.93
CA LYS A 241 -11.01 26.78 -2.69
C LYS A 241 -11.64 25.39 -2.89
N LYS A 242 -12.20 25.09 -4.06
CA LYS A 242 -12.80 23.79 -4.37
C LYS A 242 -11.75 22.75 -4.77
N LEU A 243 -10.68 23.18 -5.45
CA LEU A 243 -9.62 22.30 -5.93
C LEU A 243 -8.52 22.06 -4.88
N ALA A 244 -8.30 23.04 -4.00
CA ALA A 244 -7.23 23.03 -2.99
C ALA A 244 -7.18 21.75 -2.14
N PRO A 245 -8.31 21.13 -1.68
CA PRO A 245 -8.23 19.88 -0.93
C PRO A 245 -7.57 18.73 -1.72
N GLY A 246 -7.92 18.57 -3.00
CA GLY A 246 -7.31 17.54 -3.85
C GLY A 246 -5.83 17.85 -4.13
N ALA A 247 -5.51 19.12 -4.36
CA ALA A 247 -4.13 19.57 -4.58
C ALA A 247 -3.24 19.36 -3.34
N HIS A 248 -3.68 19.77 -2.15
CA HIS A 248 -2.95 19.53 -0.88
C HIS A 248 -2.71 18.04 -0.65
N TYR A 249 -3.70 17.19 -0.92
CA TYR A 249 -3.53 15.74 -0.81
C TYR A 249 -2.45 15.19 -1.75
N LEU A 250 -2.53 15.53 -3.05
CA LEU A 250 -1.57 15.07 -4.05
C LEU A 250 -0.16 15.60 -3.79
N ARG A 251 -0.03 16.86 -3.36
CA ARG A 251 1.26 17.44 -2.93
C ARG A 251 1.84 16.72 -1.72
N ALA A 252 1.01 16.42 -0.72
CA ALA A 252 1.44 15.65 0.45
C ALA A 252 1.99 14.28 0.06
N ARG A 253 1.37 13.60 -0.92
CA ARG A 253 1.88 12.35 -1.47
C ARG A 253 3.23 12.52 -2.17
N ALA A 254 3.37 13.52 -3.03
CA ALA A 254 4.62 13.80 -3.74
C ALA A 254 5.78 14.14 -2.79
N LEU A 255 5.54 15.00 -1.80
CA LEU A 255 6.54 15.35 -0.77
C LEU A 255 6.94 14.16 0.08
N TYR A 256 5.96 13.31 0.45
CA TYR A 256 6.24 12.09 1.17
C TYR A 256 7.12 11.13 0.36
N ALA A 257 6.85 10.97 -0.95
CA ALA A 257 7.66 10.14 -1.83
C ALA A 257 9.09 10.69 -2.03
N LEU A 258 9.26 12.01 -2.01
CA LEU A 258 10.56 12.69 -2.02
C LEU A 258 11.31 12.61 -0.68
N GLY A 259 10.71 12.04 0.36
CA GLY A 259 11.29 11.95 1.71
C GLY A 259 11.14 13.22 2.54
N ASP A 260 10.52 14.28 2.02
CA ASP A 260 10.19 15.49 2.79
C ASP A 260 8.89 15.28 3.59
N ILE A 261 9.02 14.45 4.62
CA ILE A 261 7.92 14.09 5.52
C ILE A 261 7.41 15.34 6.26
N GLU A 262 8.27 16.33 6.53
CA GLU A 262 7.87 17.54 7.23
C GLU A 262 6.88 18.36 6.39
N ALA A 263 7.23 18.62 5.14
CA ALA A 263 6.37 19.35 4.22
C ALA A 263 5.09 18.56 3.91
N ALA A 264 5.19 17.24 3.76
CA ALA A 264 4.00 16.37 3.59
C ALA A 264 3.02 16.49 4.77
N ILE A 265 3.53 16.52 6.01
CA ILE A 265 2.71 16.74 7.22
C ILE A 265 2.06 18.13 7.19
N GLN A 266 2.76 19.17 6.72
CA GLN A 266 2.17 20.51 6.62
C GLN A 266 1.04 20.55 5.60
N GLU A 267 1.21 19.95 4.43
CA GLU A 267 0.15 19.83 3.41
C GLU A 267 -1.07 19.07 3.98
N ALA A 268 -0.86 17.98 4.72
CA ALA A 268 -1.93 17.25 5.40
C ALA A 268 -2.67 18.09 6.46
N LYS A 269 -1.96 18.98 7.17
CA LYS A 269 -2.57 19.95 8.09
C LYS A 269 -3.42 20.99 7.35
N LEU A 270 -2.96 21.47 6.19
CA LEU A 270 -3.72 22.41 5.36
C LEU A 270 -4.99 21.75 4.83
N LEU A 271 -4.89 20.52 4.34
CA LEU A 271 -6.04 19.70 3.93
C LEU A 271 -7.08 19.57 5.06
N THR A 272 -6.65 19.19 6.26
CA THR A 272 -7.57 18.96 7.39
C THR A 272 -8.17 20.24 7.99
N ARG A 273 -7.58 21.41 7.72
CA ARG A 273 -8.19 22.71 8.03
C ARG A 273 -9.36 23.03 7.09
N GLN A 274 -9.28 22.61 5.84
CA GLN A 274 -10.32 22.87 4.83
C GLN A 274 -11.43 21.82 4.86
N VAL A 275 -11.08 20.55 5.05
CA VAL A 275 -12.01 19.42 5.07
C VAL A 275 -11.88 18.67 6.39
N LYS A 276 -12.98 18.58 7.15
CA LYS A 276 -13.01 17.82 8.40
C LYS A 276 -12.50 16.40 8.14
N ARG A 277 -11.56 15.90 8.96
CA ARG A 277 -10.94 14.55 8.82
C ARG A 277 -11.94 13.41 8.53
N LYS A 278 -13.08 13.40 9.20
CA LYS A 278 -14.15 12.40 9.04
C LYS A 278 -14.88 12.45 7.68
N LYS A 279 -14.78 13.57 6.96
CA LYS A 279 -15.33 13.78 5.61
C LYS A 279 -14.31 13.51 4.51
N LEU A 280 -13.05 13.25 4.84
CA LEU A 280 -12.04 12.86 3.85
C LEU A 280 -12.38 11.47 3.29
N PRO A 281 -12.09 11.23 1.99
CA PRO A 281 -11.97 9.88 1.43
C PRO A 281 -11.20 8.93 2.33
N LEU A 282 -11.55 7.63 2.36
CA LEU A 282 -10.92 6.66 3.26
C LEU A 282 -9.39 6.61 3.08
N HIS A 283 -8.90 6.48 1.85
CA HIS A 283 -7.46 6.47 1.55
C HIS A 283 -6.77 7.78 1.98
N ALA A 284 -7.39 8.92 1.73
CA ALA A 284 -6.85 10.21 2.15
C ALA A 284 -6.80 10.33 3.68
N ARG A 285 -7.84 9.85 4.37
CA ARG A 285 -7.87 9.79 5.83
C ARG A 285 -6.77 8.89 6.38
N MET A 286 -6.62 7.67 5.86
CA MET A 286 -5.57 6.73 6.28
C MET A 286 -4.17 7.33 6.07
N PHE A 287 -3.95 8.02 4.95
CA PHE A 287 -2.67 8.68 4.67
C PHE A 287 -2.40 9.86 5.61
N VAL A 288 -3.39 10.72 5.85
CA VAL A 288 -3.29 11.81 6.83
C VAL A 288 -3.00 11.27 8.23
N ASP A 289 -3.64 10.15 8.60
CA ASP A 289 -3.44 9.50 9.89
C ASP A 289 -2.02 8.95 10.02
N ASP A 290 -1.49 8.31 8.97
CA ASP A 290 -0.09 7.87 8.92
C ASP A 290 0.89 9.04 9.13
N LEU A 291 0.71 10.15 8.40
CA LEU A 291 1.54 11.34 8.56
C LEU A 291 1.46 11.93 9.98
N GLN A 292 0.29 11.93 10.60
CA GLN A 292 0.13 12.35 11.99
C GLN A 292 0.85 11.42 12.97
N THR A 293 0.76 10.10 12.78
CA THR A 293 1.52 9.12 13.57
C THR A 293 3.03 9.37 13.43
N ARG A 294 3.52 9.56 12.20
CA ARG A 294 4.94 9.87 11.95
C ARG A 294 5.40 11.16 12.62
N LEU A 295 4.53 12.17 12.73
CA LEU A 295 4.84 13.38 13.48
C LEU A 295 5.07 13.07 14.96
N SER A 296 4.23 12.25 15.59
CA SER A 296 4.44 11.82 16.98
C SER A 296 5.69 10.96 17.15
N GLU A 297 6.05 10.16 16.15
CA GLU A 297 7.25 9.31 16.20
C GLU A 297 8.54 10.12 16.19
N LYS A 298 8.52 11.39 15.73
CA LYS A 298 9.69 12.28 15.74
C LYS A 298 10.26 12.56 17.13
N SER A 299 9.42 12.47 18.17
CA SER A 299 9.86 12.69 19.55
C SER A 299 10.35 11.40 20.22
N ILE A 300 10.24 10.25 19.56
CA ILE A 300 10.73 8.98 20.10
C ILE A 300 12.24 9.05 20.25
N ARG A 301 12.71 8.87 21.48
CA ARG A 301 14.12 8.78 21.84
C ARG A 301 14.31 7.55 22.72
N ALA A 302 15.35 6.78 22.43
CA ALA A 302 15.73 5.67 23.28
C ALA A 302 16.23 6.19 24.63
N LEU A 303 15.59 5.75 25.73
CA LEU A 303 16.02 6.08 27.10
C LEU A 303 17.43 5.55 27.42
N ARG A 304 17.79 4.41 26.80
CA ARG A 304 19.09 3.75 26.90
C ARG A 304 19.46 3.26 25.51
N SER A 305 20.20 4.07 24.76
CA SER A 305 20.58 3.73 23.38
C SER A 305 21.88 2.92 23.35
N VAL A 306 21.91 1.84 22.57
CA VAL A 306 23.17 1.11 22.25
C VAL A 306 24.17 1.99 21.49
N MET A 307 23.71 3.09 20.89
CA MET A 307 24.57 4.04 20.18
C MET A 307 25.43 4.88 21.13
N THR A 308 24.89 5.31 22.27
CA THR A 308 25.53 6.31 23.14
C THR A 308 26.06 5.74 24.44
N GLN A 309 25.53 4.62 24.93
CA GLN A 309 25.98 4.04 26.21
C GLN A 309 27.45 3.56 26.13
N PRO A 310 28.22 3.63 27.24
CA PRO A 310 29.50 2.97 27.35
C PRO A 310 29.38 1.46 27.14
N ILE A 311 30.33 0.84 26.42
CA ILE A 311 30.29 -0.60 26.11
C ILE A 311 30.24 -1.45 27.39
N ALA A 312 30.97 -1.06 28.43
CA ALA A 312 30.95 -1.75 29.73
C ALA A 312 29.55 -1.78 30.39
N GLU A 313 28.75 -0.72 30.23
CA GLU A 313 27.37 -0.70 30.74
C GLU A 313 26.46 -1.63 29.92
N ILE A 314 26.65 -1.65 28.59
CA ILE A 314 25.93 -2.57 27.69
C ILE A 314 26.26 -4.03 28.04
N GLN A 315 27.53 -4.35 28.27
CA GLN A 315 27.97 -5.69 28.69
C GLN A 315 27.33 -6.12 30.02
N LYS A 316 27.20 -5.21 30.98
CA LYS A 316 26.53 -5.48 32.25
C LYS A 316 25.02 -5.74 32.08
N ALA A 317 24.39 -5.04 31.15
CA ALA A 317 22.95 -5.15 30.91
C ALA A 317 22.58 -6.37 30.04
N VAL A 318 23.49 -6.85 29.20
CA VAL A 318 23.23 -7.91 28.23
C VAL A 318 24.16 -9.11 28.47
N PRO A 319 23.68 -10.17 29.15
CA PRO A 319 24.52 -11.31 29.55
C PRO A 319 25.27 -12.00 28.41
N SER A 320 24.72 -11.99 27.19
CA SER A 320 25.37 -12.58 26.02
C SER A 320 26.68 -11.87 25.60
N LEU A 321 26.99 -10.70 26.15
CA LEU A 321 28.21 -9.93 25.92
C LEU A 321 29.29 -10.09 26.99
N ALA A 322 29.13 -11.00 27.96
CA ALA A 322 30.03 -11.11 29.13
C ALA A 322 31.54 -11.23 28.79
N ASN A 323 31.88 -11.73 27.60
CA ASN A 323 33.27 -11.93 27.14
C ASN A 323 33.61 -11.14 25.88
N LEU A 324 32.92 -10.02 25.64
CA LEU A 324 33.19 -9.13 24.52
C LEU A 324 34.51 -8.38 24.73
N ASP A 325 35.43 -8.51 23.78
CA ASP A 325 36.61 -7.67 23.64
C ASP A 325 36.23 -6.37 22.92
N ALA A 326 36.17 -5.28 23.68
CA ALA A 326 35.77 -3.95 23.20
C ALA A 326 36.90 -3.18 22.47
N SER A 327 38.00 -3.85 22.12
CA SER A 327 39.08 -3.26 21.34
C SER A 327 38.57 -2.73 19.99
N PRO A 328 39.17 -1.65 19.44
CA PRO A 328 38.82 -1.12 18.12
C PRO A 328 38.81 -2.20 17.03
N PRO A 329 38.03 -2.00 15.95
CA PRO A 329 38.02 -2.96 14.84
C PRO A 329 39.44 -3.14 14.27
N PRO A 330 39.87 -4.39 14.01
CA PRO A 330 41.14 -4.64 13.32
C PRO A 330 41.18 -3.95 11.95
N ALA A 331 42.39 -3.69 11.44
CA ALA A 331 42.59 -3.15 10.09
C ALA A 331 41.91 -4.05 9.04
N GLY A 332 41.14 -3.46 8.12
CA GLY A 332 40.36 -4.18 7.12
C GLY A 332 39.00 -4.71 7.62
N LEU A 333 38.66 -4.47 8.89
CA LEU A 333 37.36 -4.76 9.50
C LEU A 333 36.69 -3.49 10.03
N GLU A 334 36.92 -2.34 9.38
CA GLU A 334 36.27 -1.09 9.70
C GLU A 334 34.73 -1.23 9.55
N LEU A 335 33.97 -0.47 10.34
CA LEU A 335 32.50 -0.60 10.38
C LEU A 335 31.86 -0.49 8.98
N GLY A 336 32.33 0.42 8.12
CA GLY A 336 31.83 0.55 6.75
C GLY A 336 32.06 -0.70 5.90
N VAL A 337 33.20 -1.38 6.07
CA VAL A 337 33.51 -2.63 5.38
C VAL A 337 32.61 -3.76 5.87
N ILE A 338 32.41 -3.85 7.20
CA ILE A 338 31.50 -4.84 7.81
C ILE A 338 30.07 -4.63 7.28
N LEU A 339 29.56 -3.40 7.35
CA LEU A 339 28.19 -3.08 6.93
C LEU A 339 27.98 -3.33 5.43
N LYS A 340 28.97 -3.02 4.59
CA LYS A 340 28.89 -3.34 3.17
C LYS A 340 28.77 -4.84 2.94
N LYS A 341 29.68 -5.65 3.49
CA LYS A 341 29.69 -7.10 3.27
C LYS A 341 28.46 -7.80 3.86
N VAL A 342 28.01 -7.38 5.05
CA VAL A 342 26.77 -7.88 5.64
C VAL A 342 25.57 -7.46 4.78
N GLY A 343 25.53 -6.21 4.32
CA GLY A 343 24.48 -5.70 3.43
C GLY A 343 24.39 -6.48 2.13
N ASP A 344 25.51 -6.73 1.47
CA ASP A 344 25.61 -7.53 0.24
C ASP A 344 25.05 -8.96 0.46
N ASN A 345 25.37 -9.57 1.60
CA ASN A 345 24.84 -10.89 1.99
C ASN A 345 23.33 -10.87 2.24
N ILE A 346 22.81 -9.84 2.92
CA ILE A 346 21.38 -9.72 3.23
C ILE A 346 20.56 -9.41 1.96
N GLU A 347 21.04 -8.50 1.11
CA GLU A 347 20.40 -8.22 -0.18
C GLU A 347 20.31 -9.49 -1.02
N LYS A 348 21.41 -10.25 -1.10
CA LYS A 348 21.43 -11.55 -1.79
C LYS A 348 20.43 -12.53 -1.19
N PHE A 349 20.38 -12.64 0.14
CA PHE A 349 19.43 -13.50 0.84
C PHE A 349 17.99 -13.20 0.43
N PHE A 350 17.58 -11.93 0.47
CA PHE A 350 16.21 -11.52 0.13
C PHE A 350 15.89 -11.65 -1.37
N ARG A 351 16.86 -11.37 -2.25
CA ARG A 351 16.69 -11.47 -3.70
C ARG A 351 16.56 -12.91 -4.18
N GLU A 352 17.31 -13.83 -3.58
CA GLU A 352 17.40 -15.24 -3.99
C GLU A 352 16.62 -16.20 -3.07
N PHE A 353 15.75 -15.66 -2.20
CA PHE A 353 15.02 -16.46 -1.23
C PHE A 353 14.07 -17.43 -1.91
N ALA A 354 14.25 -18.73 -1.69
CA ALA A 354 13.27 -19.70 -2.13
C ALA A 354 12.17 -19.81 -1.08
N ASN A 355 10.90 -19.82 -1.51
CA ASN A 355 9.76 -20.08 -0.64
C ASN A 355 10.04 -21.35 0.19
N THR A 356 10.07 -21.17 1.51
CA THR A 356 10.52 -22.19 2.46
C THR A 356 9.48 -22.36 3.55
N SER A 357 9.25 -23.59 4.01
CA SER A 357 8.44 -23.86 5.19
C SER A 357 9.27 -24.57 6.26
N SER A 358 8.78 -24.58 7.49
CA SER A 358 9.38 -25.28 8.62
C SER A 358 8.32 -25.77 9.59
N LEU A 359 8.72 -26.71 10.45
CA LEU A 359 7.97 -27.06 11.65
C LEU A 359 8.43 -26.15 12.80
N GLU A 360 7.51 -25.34 13.32
CA GLU A 360 7.71 -24.48 14.48
C GLU A 360 7.13 -25.15 15.73
N ILE A 361 7.96 -25.30 16.76
CA ILE A 361 7.51 -25.58 18.13
C ILE A 361 7.49 -24.24 18.89
N LEU A 362 6.29 -23.79 19.24
CA LEU A 362 6.06 -22.58 20.02
C LEU A 362 5.79 -22.95 21.48
N ARG A 363 6.55 -22.39 22.41
CA ARG A 363 6.32 -22.46 23.86
C ARG A 363 6.06 -21.06 24.40
N GLN A 364 4.89 -20.82 24.95
CA GLN A 364 4.50 -19.53 25.50
C GLN A 364 4.40 -19.65 27.01
N SER A 365 4.94 -18.69 27.75
CA SER A 365 4.83 -18.64 29.20
C SER A 365 4.52 -17.25 29.73
N SER A 366 3.70 -17.22 30.78
CA SER A 366 3.49 -16.04 31.62
C SER A 366 4.34 -16.18 32.88
N LEU A 367 5.14 -15.16 33.17
CA LEU A 367 6.11 -15.15 34.24
C LEU A 367 5.63 -14.28 35.40
N ASP A 368 5.83 -14.77 36.63
CA ASP A 368 5.59 -13.99 37.84
C ASP A 368 6.71 -12.95 38.08
N ASN A 369 6.58 -12.18 39.16
CA ASN A 369 7.55 -11.16 39.55
C ASN A 369 8.96 -11.72 39.83
N LYS A 370 9.06 -13.02 40.16
CA LYS A 370 10.31 -13.75 40.39
C LYS A 370 10.85 -14.43 39.13
N GLY A 371 10.16 -14.30 37.99
CA GLY A 371 10.54 -14.91 36.71
C GLY A 371 10.14 -16.37 36.56
N LYS A 372 9.34 -16.93 37.47
CA LYS A 372 8.85 -18.31 37.40
C LYS A 372 7.61 -18.38 36.51
N SER A 373 7.55 -19.37 35.62
CA SER A 373 6.37 -19.59 34.77
C SER A 373 5.19 -20.10 35.59
N HIS A 374 4.03 -19.46 35.43
CA HIS A 374 2.79 -19.89 36.10
C HIS A 374 1.69 -20.33 35.12
N ALA A 375 1.86 -20.03 33.82
CA ALA A 375 1.06 -20.61 32.73
C ALA A 375 2.00 -20.94 31.57
N ILE A 376 1.86 -22.13 30.97
CA ILE A 376 2.66 -22.58 29.84
C ILE A 376 1.73 -23.17 28.77
N ARG A 377 1.86 -22.70 27.53
CA ARG A 377 1.21 -23.28 26.35
C ARG A 377 2.27 -23.79 25.39
N ARG A 378 2.02 -24.93 24.76
CA ARG A 378 2.85 -25.46 23.68
C ARG A 378 1.99 -25.68 22.44
N ALA A 379 2.51 -25.29 21.30
CA ALA A 379 1.91 -25.56 20.00
C ALA A 379 2.98 -26.02 19.00
N GLU A 380 2.54 -26.76 18.00
CA GLU A 380 3.36 -27.21 16.88
C GLU A 380 2.62 -26.86 15.59
N MET A 381 3.29 -26.16 14.67
CA MET A 381 2.66 -25.59 13.48
C MET A 381 3.61 -25.61 12.29
N TYR A 382 3.04 -25.42 11.10
CA TYR A 382 3.81 -25.07 9.92
C TYR A 382 4.05 -23.56 9.89
N TYR A 383 5.31 -23.18 9.74
CA TYR A 383 5.73 -21.80 9.56
C TYR A 383 6.24 -21.62 8.14
N VAL A 384 5.60 -20.74 7.38
CA VAL A 384 5.81 -20.54 5.95
C VAL A 384 6.47 -19.18 5.73
N PHE A 385 7.58 -19.19 5.00
CA PHE A 385 8.30 -18.02 4.55
C PHE A 385 8.05 -17.86 3.04
N GLN A 386 7.31 -16.81 2.66
CA GLN A 386 7.01 -16.51 1.26
C GLN A 386 7.70 -15.22 0.84
N GLN A 387 8.41 -15.26 -0.28
CA GLN A 387 8.94 -14.04 -0.89
C GLN A 387 7.79 -13.22 -1.49
N LYS A 388 7.70 -11.96 -1.08
CA LYS A 388 6.81 -10.96 -1.67
C LYS A 388 7.63 -9.73 -2.08
N SER A 389 7.07 -8.95 -3.01
CA SER A 389 7.59 -7.62 -3.33
C SER A 389 6.54 -6.59 -2.97
N LEU A 390 6.85 -5.65 -2.08
CA LEU A 390 5.97 -4.53 -1.77
C LEU A 390 6.60 -3.25 -2.32
N LYS A 391 6.05 -2.74 -3.42
CA LYS A 391 6.54 -1.52 -4.11
C LYS A 391 8.04 -1.61 -4.45
N GLY A 392 8.48 -2.75 -4.98
CA GLY A 392 9.87 -2.98 -5.36
C GLY A 392 10.83 -3.23 -4.19
N LYS A 393 10.37 -3.18 -2.94
CA LYS A 393 11.18 -3.59 -1.78
C LYS A 393 11.03 -5.09 -1.55
N PRO A 394 12.14 -5.84 -1.42
CA PRO A 394 12.05 -7.25 -1.12
C PRO A 394 11.53 -7.44 0.30
N MET A 395 10.55 -8.32 0.46
CA MET A 395 9.94 -8.62 1.74
C MET A 395 9.71 -10.12 1.86
N LEU A 396 9.78 -10.63 3.09
CA LEU A 396 9.30 -11.97 3.39
C LEU A 396 7.99 -11.83 4.15
N GLU A 397 6.99 -12.56 3.69
CA GLU A 397 5.80 -12.79 4.46
C GLU A 397 5.96 -14.08 5.28
N GLU A 398 5.64 -13.99 6.56
CA GLU A 398 5.81 -15.07 7.51
C GLU A 398 4.45 -15.47 8.07
N ILE A 399 3.98 -16.65 7.69
CA ILE A 399 2.62 -17.12 7.93
C ILE A 399 2.66 -18.42 8.75
N ARG A 400 1.69 -18.58 9.64
CA ARG A 400 1.45 -19.83 10.38
C ARG A 400 0.23 -20.55 9.88
N GLY A 401 0.33 -21.87 9.85
CA GLY A 401 -0.80 -22.72 9.58
C GLY A 401 -0.76 -24.07 10.24
N THR A 402 -1.94 -24.66 10.35
CA THR A 402 -2.16 -26.04 10.80
C THR A 402 -1.91 -27.04 9.67
N GLY A 403 -1.80 -28.31 10.05
CA GLY A 403 -1.68 -29.41 9.10
C GLY A 403 -2.87 -29.54 8.13
N ASP A 404 -4.04 -28.95 8.36
CA ASP A 404 -5.16 -28.94 7.39
C ASP A 404 -5.17 -27.71 6.47
N GLY A 405 -4.12 -26.87 6.51
CA GLY A 405 -3.97 -25.73 5.61
C GLY A 405 -4.71 -24.48 6.05
N LYS A 406 -5.18 -24.42 7.30
CA LYS A 406 -5.82 -23.22 7.84
C LYS A 406 -4.78 -22.28 8.42
N LEU A 407 -4.95 -20.99 8.14
CA LEU A 407 -4.21 -19.92 8.82
C LEU A 407 -4.45 -20.03 10.32
N GLU A 408 -3.38 -19.94 11.11
CA GLU A 408 -3.48 -19.99 12.56
C GLU A 408 -2.78 -18.79 13.19
N THR A 409 -3.52 -18.06 14.02
CA THR A 409 -2.97 -17.01 14.88
C THR A 409 -2.97 -17.53 16.30
N ILE A 410 -1.84 -18.09 16.77
CA ILE A 410 -1.74 -18.55 18.15
C ILE A 410 -1.34 -17.41 19.06
N GLY A 411 -2.28 -16.94 19.86
CA GLY A 411 -2.05 -16.00 20.94
C GLY A 411 -3.29 -15.19 21.28
N GLY A 412 -3.17 -14.42 22.35
CA GLY A 412 -4.19 -13.53 22.85
C GLY A 412 -3.60 -12.83 24.05
N LEU A 413 -3.15 -11.58 23.89
CA LEU A 413 -2.51 -10.83 24.98
C LEU A 413 -3.39 -10.82 26.24
N GLU A 414 -4.72 -10.77 26.06
CA GLU A 414 -5.71 -10.83 27.13
C GLU A 414 -5.78 -12.20 27.82
N GLU A 415 -5.54 -13.29 27.08
CA GLU A 415 -5.41 -14.65 27.61
C GLU A 415 -4.06 -14.90 28.31
N GLY A 416 -3.17 -13.90 28.32
CA GLY A 416 -1.86 -13.99 28.95
C GLY A 416 -0.78 -14.63 28.07
N PHE A 417 -0.99 -14.68 26.76
CA PHE A 417 -0.01 -15.19 25.79
C PHE A 417 0.18 -14.20 24.65
N MET A 418 1.35 -14.20 24.00
CA MET A 418 1.62 -13.32 22.86
C MET A 418 1.93 -14.12 21.59
N ALA A 419 1.62 -13.57 20.42
CA ALA A 419 2.02 -14.09 19.13
C ALA A 419 3.04 -13.13 18.51
N SER A 420 4.17 -13.65 18.03
CA SER A 420 5.23 -12.87 17.37
C SER A 420 5.65 -13.57 16.06
N THR A 421 6.00 -12.80 15.04
CA THR A 421 6.45 -13.28 13.71
C THR A 421 7.47 -12.29 13.13
N GLY A 422 8.06 -12.58 11.96
CA GLY A 422 8.99 -11.66 11.31
C GLY A 422 10.45 -11.94 11.66
N PHE A 423 10.77 -13.16 12.07
CA PHE A 423 12.11 -13.50 12.56
C PHE A 423 13.12 -13.64 11.43
N ALA A 424 12.73 -14.20 10.28
CA ALA A 424 13.61 -14.22 9.11
C ALA A 424 13.74 -12.81 8.50
N SER A 425 12.64 -12.06 8.53
CA SER A 425 12.56 -10.68 8.03
C SER A 425 13.40 -9.70 8.86
N SER A 426 13.69 -10.02 10.13
CA SER A 426 14.41 -9.12 11.05
C SER A 426 15.82 -8.74 10.58
N LEU A 427 16.44 -9.53 9.70
CA LEU A 427 17.73 -9.21 9.09
C LEU A 427 17.68 -7.99 8.15
N ILE A 428 16.48 -7.56 7.72
CA ILE A 428 16.29 -6.41 6.82
C ILE A 428 16.90 -5.12 7.38
N VAL A 429 17.12 -5.01 8.70
CA VAL A 429 17.84 -3.89 9.31
C VAL A 429 19.24 -3.70 8.75
N PHE A 430 19.86 -4.70 8.12
CA PHE A 430 21.18 -4.57 7.47
C PHE A 430 21.09 -4.47 5.94
N HIS A 431 19.89 -4.51 5.36
CA HIS A 431 19.72 -4.40 3.91
C HIS A 431 20.21 -3.02 3.41
N PRO A 432 20.98 -2.93 2.31
CA PRO A 432 21.58 -1.67 1.84
C PRO A 432 20.59 -0.51 1.69
N VAL A 433 19.38 -0.79 1.21
CA VAL A 433 18.29 0.20 1.10
C VAL A 433 17.85 0.80 2.45
N LEU A 434 17.92 0.03 3.55
CA LEU A 434 17.50 0.48 4.88
C LEU A 434 18.67 0.97 5.75
N GLN A 435 19.93 0.67 5.40
CA GLN A 435 21.08 1.14 6.20
C GLN A 435 21.11 2.66 6.43
N PRO A 436 20.71 3.52 5.47
CA PRO A 436 20.63 4.97 5.73
C PRO A 436 19.63 5.36 6.82
N GLU A 437 18.63 4.51 7.10
CA GLU A 437 17.58 4.73 8.10
C GLU A 437 18.00 4.23 9.51
N VAL A 438 19.22 3.71 9.68
CA VAL A 438 19.68 3.04 10.90
C VAL A 438 21.07 3.55 11.31
N ASP A 439 21.26 3.82 12.58
CA ASP A 439 22.58 4.10 13.15
C ASP A 439 23.27 2.79 13.53
N TYR A 440 24.57 2.69 13.27
CA TYR A 440 25.39 1.52 13.62
C TYR A 440 26.62 1.91 14.44
N ARG A 441 27.03 1.00 15.31
CA ARG A 441 28.22 1.15 16.14
C ARG A 441 28.91 -0.21 16.30
N TYR A 442 30.19 -0.27 15.99
CA TYR A 442 31.01 -1.42 16.33
C TYR A 442 31.17 -1.50 17.85
N LEU A 443 30.87 -2.66 18.45
CA LEU A 443 30.93 -2.88 19.89
C LEU A 443 32.15 -3.71 20.31
N GLY A 444 32.66 -4.59 19.45
CA GLY A 444 33.82 -5.42 19.78
C GLY A 444 33.82 -6.77 19.06
N ARG A 445 34.73 -7.64 19.51
CA ARG A 445 34.88 -9.04 19.07
C ARG A 445 34.55 -10.00 20.18
N GLN A 446 34.02 -11.17 19.83
CA GLN A 446 33.69 -12.22 20.77
C GLN A 446 33.90 -13.58 20.12
N GLN A 447 34.10 -14.63 20.93
CA GLN A 447 33.89 -16.00 20.47
C GLN A 447 32.48 -16.47 20.78
N LEU A 448 31.79 -17.00 19.77
CA LEU A 448 30.47 -17.60 19.90
C LEU A 448 30.50 -19.01 19.31
N ALA A 449 30.26 -20.03 20.15
CA ALA A 449 30.31 -21.44 19.76
C ALA A 449 31.60 -21.84 18.99
N GLY A 450 32.76 -21.34 19.45
CA GLY A 450 34.06 -21.61 18.84
C GLY A 450 34.38 -20.82 17.56
N LYS A 451 33.51 -19.90 17.14
CA LYS A 451 33.74 -19.02 15.99
C LYS A 451 33.98 -17.58 16.42
N ASN A 452 34.90 -16.89 15.74
CA ASN A 452 35.10 -15.46 15.92
C ASN A 452 33.93 -14.69 15.29
N VAL A 453 33.35 -13.77 16.06
CA VAL A 453 32.25 -12.92 15.64
C VAL A 453 32.55 -11.46 15.98
N LEU A 454 32.14 -10.59 15.05
CA LEU A 454 32.10 -9.14 15.20
C LEU A 454 30.74 -8.77 15.79
N VAL A 455 30.71 -7.92 16.80
CA VAL A 455 29.46 -7.45 17.42
C VAL A 455 29.19 -6.02 16.99
N VAL A 456 28.08 -5.81 16.30
CA VAL A 456 27.63 -4.50 15.81
C VAL A 456 26.31 -4.14 16.48
N GLY A 457 26.29 -3.03 17.20
CA GLY A 457 25.06 -2.41 17.70
C GLY A 457 24.36 -1.63 16.61
N PHE A 458 23.03 -1.54 16.67
CA PHE A 458 22.23 -0.76 15.75
C PHE A 458 21.03 -0.09 16.44
N ALA A 459 20.53 1.02 15.89
CA ALA A 459 19.31 1.67 16.34
C ALA A 459 18.58 2.34 15.17
N GLN A 460 17.27 2.07 15.01
CA GLN A 460 16.46 2.76 14.00
C GLN A 460 16.35 4.25 14.31
N ARG A 461 16.26 5.08 13.27
CA ARG A 461 15.93 6.51 13.35
C ARG A 461 14.43 6.70 13.04
N PRO A 462 13.54 6.80 14.04
CA PRO A 462 12.08 6.74 13.80
C PRO A 462 11.54 7.75 12.77
N LYS A 463 12.23 8.91 12.62
CA LYS A 463 11.88 9.94 11.62
C LYS A 463 12.04 9.47 10.18
N GLU A 464 13.08 8.68 9.93
CA GLU A 464 13.55 8.27 8.61
C GLU A 464 13.20 6.80 8.34
N SER A 465 12.99 6.01 9.40
CA SER A 465 12.79 4.58 9.29
C SER A 465 11.36 4.15 8.97
N THR A 466 11.26 3.06 8.21
CA THR A 466 10.07 2.21 8.26
C THR A 466 10.03 1.44 9.60
N PRO A 467 8.90 1.40 10.34
CA PRO A 467 8.79 0.61 11.57
C PRO A 467 9.14 -0.87 11.32
N MET A 468 9.91 -1.48 12.22
CA MET A 468 10.31 -2.89 12.10
C MET A 468 9.16 -3.86 12.36
N GLY A 469 8.14 -3.41 13.09
CA GLY A 469 7.00 -4.24 13.44
C GLY A 469 5.79 -3.43 13.87
N VAL A 470 4.73 -4.18 14.19
CA VAL A 470 3.48 -3.64 14.69
C VAL A 470 3.04 -4.47 15.89
N PHE A 471 2.81 -3.80 17.01
CA PHE A 471 2.22 -4.38 18.21
C PHE A 471 0.71 -4.19 18.17
N ARG A 472 -0.06 -5.29 18.32
CA ARG A 472 -1.52 -5.27 18.32
C ARG A 472 -2.05 -5.72 19.66
N SER A 473 -2.87 -4.88 20.30
CA SER A 473 -3.61 -5.21 21.52
C SER A 473 -5.11 -5.04 21.28
N SER A 474 -5.92 -6.03 21.68
CA SER A 474 -7.38 -6.01 21.56
C SER A 474 -8.02 -4.83 22.30
N ALA A 475 -7.38 -4.33 23.36
CA ALA A 475 -7.93 -3.26 24.18
C ALA A 475 -7.90 -1.86 23.56
N ARG A 476 -7.10 -1.63 22.49
CA ARG A 476 -6.93 -0.28 21.94
C ARG A 476 -7.29 -0.09 20.47
N GLN A 477 -7.78 -1.13 19.79
CA GLN A 477 -8.18 -1.16 18.36
C GLN A 477 -7.09 -0.74 17.33
N ALA A 478 -6.17 0.16 17.67
CA ALA A 478 -5.08 0.64 16.83
C ALA A 478 -3.80 -0.19 17.03
N ALA A 479 -3.16 -0.51 15.92
CA ALA A 479 -1.87 -1.14 15.83
C ALA A 479 -0.76 -0.11 16.15
N ALA A 480 0.08 -0.37 17.15
CA ALA A 480 1.18 0.53 17.50
C ALA A 480 2.46 0.13 16.76
N ARG A 481 3.20 1.11 16.25
CA ARG A 481 4.43 0.88 15.48
C ARG A 481 5.61 0.61 16.40
N VAL A 482 6.40 -0.39 16.04
CA VAL A 482 7.57 -0.83 16.81
C VAL A 482 8.83 -0.41 16.08
N PHE A 483 9.62 0.44 16.73
CA PHE A 483 10.99 0.72 16.34
C PHE A 483 11.95 -0.02 17.25
N VAL A 484 13.07 -0.49 16.70
CA VAL A 484 14.02 -1.34 17.41
C VAL A 484 15.41 -0.71 17.49
N GLN A 485 16.12 -1.11 18.53
CA GLN A 485 17.58 -1.08 18.61
C GLN A 485 18.07 -2.48 18.94
N GLY A 486 19.38 -2.72 18.93
CA GLY A 486 19.87 -4.04 19.28
C GLY A 486 21.32 -4.27 18.90
N MET A 487 21.68 -5.55 18.79
CA MET A 487 23.02 -5.97 18.38
C MET A 487 22.96 -7.21 17.49
N ALA A 488 23.89 -7.30 16.56
CA ALA A 488 24.11 -8.45 15.70
C ALA A 488 25.51 -9.03 15.96
N TRP A 489 25.59 -10.35 16.01
CA TRP A 489 26.85 -11.10 15.99
C TRP A 489 27.05 -11.60 14.56
N ILE A 490 28.11 -11.10 13.94
CA ILE A 490 28.43 -11.31 12.53
C ILE A 490 29.67 -12.19 12.46
N SER A 491 29.62 -13.29 11.70
CA SER A 491 30.79 -14.16 11.55
C SER A 491 31.91 -13.42 10.83
N GLU A 492 33.14 -13.52 11.36
CA GLU A 492 34.29 -12.78 10.82
C GLU A 492 34.75 -13.32 9.45
N ASP A 493 34.49 -14.60 9.18
CA ASP A 493 34.87 -15.32 7.97
C ASP A 493 33.97 -15.05 6.75
N GLN A 494 32.65 -15.01 6.98
CA GLN A 494 31.63 -14.99 5.93
C GLN A 494 30.72 -13.77 6.03
N TYR A 495 30.86 -12.93 7.05
CA TYR A 495 29.99 -11.77 7.31
C TYR A 495 28.51 -12.14 7.40
N GLN A 496 28.21 -13.31 7.98
CA GLN A 496 26.84 -13.78 8.20
C GLN A 496 26.35 -13.39 9.59
N VAL A 497 25.13 -12.87 9.71
CA VAL A 497 24.51 -12.59 11.01
C VAL A 497 24.09 -13.90 11.67
N VAL A 498 24.91 -14.44 12.56
CA VAL A 498 24.65 -15.72 13.23
C VAL A 498 23.73 -15.59 14.45
N ARG A 499 23.65 -14.38 15.02
CA ARG A 499 22.70 -14.03 16.08
C ARG A 499 22.27 -12.59 15.94
N LEU A 500 20.99 -12.34 16.19
CA LEU A 500 20.42 -11.00 16.27
C LEU A 500 19.68 -10.86 17.60
N ARG A 501 19.95 -9.78 18.32
CA ARG A 501 19.12 -9.34 19.43
C ARG A 501 18.48 -8.02 19.06
N THR A 502 17.16 -7.93 19.18
CA THR A 502 16.41 -6.67 19.09
C THR A 502 15.83 -6.35 20.44
N ASP A 503 15.79 -5.07 20.76
CA ASP A 503 15.13 -4.48 21.92
C ASP A 503 14.27 -3.33 21.43
N LEU A 504 13.14 -3.10 22.09
CA LEU A 504 12.28 -1.94 21.84
C LEU A 504 13.09 -0.64 21.96
N LEU A 505 13.01 0.23 20.95
CA LEU A 505 13.76 1.50 20.94
C LEU A 505 13.34 2.39 22.12
N ALA A 506 12.04 2.54 22.33
CA ALA A 506 11.46 3.26 23.47
C ALA A 506 10.10 2.66 23.86
N PRO A 507 9.68 2.74 25.14
CA PRO A 507 8.36 2.28 25.58
C PRO A 507 7.22 2.87 24.73
N ILE A 508 6.24 2.03 24.38
CA ILE A 508 5.04 2.44 23.65
C ILE A 508 3.91 2.63 24.67
N LEU A 509 3.77 3.87 25.15
CA LEU A 509 2.87 4.21 26.26
C LEU A 509 1.41 3.94 25.90
N GLU A 510 1.02 4.32 24.68
CA GLU A 510 -0.30 4.07 24.13
C GLU A 510 -0.60 2.59 23.89
N ALA A 511 0.38 1.68 23.98
CA ALA A 511 0.15 0.24 23.94
C ALA A 511 0.36 -0.45 25.30
N GLU A 512 0.79 0.30 26.33
CA GLU A 512 1.25 -0.24 27.62
C GLU A 512 2.38 -1.27 27.48
N LEU A 513 3.12 -1.20 26.37
CA LEU A 513 4.29 -2.04 26.10
C LEU A 513 5.54 -1.31 26.60
N LYS A 514 6.10 -1.78 27.70
CA LYS A 514 7.27 -1.17 28.34
C LYS A 514 8.59 -1.67 27.76
N ARG A 515 8.64 -2.97 27.45
CA ARG A 515 9.81 -3.65 26.91
C ARG A 515 9.39 -4.76 25.97
N GLU A 516 10.19 -4.94 24.93
CA GLU A 516 10.20 -6.11 24.08
C GLU A 516 11.66 -6.41 23.75
N THR A 517 12.05 -7.67 23.88
CA THR A 517 13.37 -8.19 23.51
C THR A 517 13.15 -9.45 22.69
N SER A 518 13.76 -9.53 21.51
CA SER A 518 13.84 -10.77 20.73
C SER A 518 15.30 -11.18 20.57
N GLU A 519 15.61 -12.44 20.84
CA GLU A 519 16.92 -13.04 20.59
C GLU A 519 16.75 -14.16 19.56
N ILE A 520 17.39 -14.02 18.41
CA ILE A 520 17.24 -14.88 17.24
C ILE A 520 18.60 -15.51 16.92
N ASP A 521 18.66 -16.83 16.93
CA ASP A 521 19.82 -17.61 16.49
C ASP A 521 19.61 -18.10 15.06
N TYR A 522 20.49 -17.70 14.14
CA TYR A 522 20.45 -18.15 12.75
C TYR A 522 21.43 -19.28 12.50
N ARG A 523 21.05 -20.20 11.62
CA ARG A 523 21.93 -21.28 11.15
C ARG A 523 21.80 -21.48 9.64
N PRO A 524 22.90 -21.86 8.96
CA PRO A 524 22.82 -22.25 7.57
C PRO A 524 22.04 -23.56 7.46
N TYR A 525 21.05 -23.57 6.57
CA TYR A 525 20.30 -24.76 6.20
C TYR A 525 20.57 -25.10 4.73
N HIS A 526 20.91 -26.35 4.47
CA HIS A 526 21.17 -26.87 3.13
C HIS A 526 19.99 -27.73 2.70
N PHE A 527 19.51 -27.51 1.49
CA PHE A 527 18.39 -28.27 0.93
C PHE A 527 18.92 -29.27 -0.08
N LEU A 528 18.40 -30.50 -0.09
CA LEU A 528 18.87 -31.54 -1.03
C LEU A 528 18.64 -31.18 -2.49
N SER A 529 17.60 -30.38 -2.77
CA SER A 529 17.21 -29.98 -4.13
C SER A 529 18.03 -28.80 -4.68
N THR A 530 18.93 -28.19 -3.90
CA THR A 530 19.75 -27.06 -4.36
C THR A 530 21.09 -26.99 -3.63
N PRO A 531 22.19 -26.69 -4.31
CA PRO A 531 23.48 -26.49 -3.65
C PRO A 531 23.52 -25.23 -2.75
N LYS A 532 22.46 -24.41 -2.77
CA LYS A 532 22.38 -23.17 -2.00
C LYS A 532 22.06 -23.44 -0.52
N SER A 533 22.75 -22.71 0.36
CA SER A 533 22.46 -22.65 1.80
C SER A 533 21.69 -21.37 2.13
N TYR A 534 20.65 -21.48 2.97
CA TYR A 534 19.91 -20.32 3.48
C TYR A 534 20.15 -20.12 4.97
N LEU A 535 20.40 -18.88 5.39
CA LEU A 535 20.57 -18.53 6.79
C LEU A 535 19.18 -18.30 7.41
N LEU A 536 18.68 -19.30 8.15
CA LEU A 536 17.31 -19.32 8.66
C LEU A 536 17.27 -19.28 10.19
N PRO A 537 16.22 -18.69 10.81
CA PRO A 537 16.05 -18.74 12.26
C PRO A 537 15.96 -20.19 12.73
N SER A 538 16.73 -20.54 13.76
CA SER A 538 16.72 -21.88 14.35
C SER A 538 16.09 -21.90 15.75
N ARG A 539 16.35 -20.86 16.54
CA ARG A 539 15.73 -20.63 17.83
C ARG A 539 15.46 -19.14 18.00
N VAL A 540 14.29 -18.80 18.54
CA VAL A 540 13.95 -17.44 18.90
C VAL A 540 13.40 -17.40 20.31
N THR A 541 13.85 -16.44 21.11
CA THR A 541 13.23 -16.11 22.39
C THR A 541 12.71 -14.70 22.34
N VAL A 542 11.40 -14.52 22.52
CA VAL A 542 10.76 -13.20 22.63
C VAL A 542 10.33 -13.00 24.07
N SER A 543 10.67 -11.87 24.68
CA SER A 543 10.24 -11.50 26.03
C SER A 543 9.65 -10.10 26.01
N ILE A 544 8.47 -9.92 26.60
CA ILE A 544 7.83 -8.61 26.71
C ILE A 544 7.44 -8.27 28.14
N GLU A 545 7.39 -6.98 28.43
CA GLU A 545 6.72 -6.42 29.60
C GLU A 545 5.55 -5.55 29.14
N TRP A 546 4.34 -6.10 29.27
CA TRP A 546 3.09 -5.46 28.83
C TRP A 546 2.09 -5.46 29.98
N ARG A 547 1.50 -4.29 30.31
CA ARG A 547 0.58 -4.15 31.47
C ARG A 547 1.13 -4.70 32.79
N ASN A 548 2.43 -4.52 33.03
CA ASN A 548 3.18 -5.11 34.17
C ASN A 548 3.21 -6.64 34.20
N ARG A 549 2.72 -7.34 33.16
CA ARG A 549 2.89 -8.77 32.96
C ARG A 549 4.16 -9.02 32.17
N ARG A 550 4.87 -10.11 32.51
CA ARG A 550 6.05 -10.57 31.77
C ARG A 550 5.66 -11.81 30.99
N LEU A 551 5.70 -11.73 29.67
CA LEU A 551 5.43 -12.87 28.81
C LEU A 551 6.71 -13.28 28.08
N ARG A 552 6.90 -14.57 27.89
CA ARG A 552 8.04 -15.13 27.15
C ARG A 552 7.56 -16.18 26.18
N ASN A 553 8.01 -16.08 24.93
CA ASN A 553 7.86 -17.11 23.93
C ASN A 553 9.23 -17.68 23.57
N GLU A 554 9.27 -18.99 23.37
CA GLU A 554 10.36 -19.68 22.70
C GLU A 554 9.84 -20.35 21.44
N HIS A 555 10.49 -20.06 20.32
CA HIS A 555 10.22 -20.62 19.01
C HIS A 555 11.41 -21.50 18.64
N ILE A 556 11.15 -22.74 18.24
CA ILE A 556 12.17 -23.67 17.76
C ILE A 556 11.75 -24.11 16.36
N PHE A 557 12.57 -23.80 15.38
CA PHE A 557 12.31 -24.13 13.98
C PHE A 557 13.12 -25.35 13.57
N SER A 558 12.49 -26.25 12.85
CA SER A 558 13.10 -27.50 12.40
C SER A 558 12.45 -27.97 11.10
N ARG A 559 13.02 -29.00 10.47
CA ARG A 559 12.45 -29.65 9.28
C ARG A 559 12.07 -28.63 8.21
N PHE A 560 13.08 -27.97 7.63
CA PHE A 560 12.81 -26.98 6.59
C PHE A 560 12.58 -27.67 5.25
N TRP A 561 11.65 -27.15 4.46
CA TRP A 561 11.31 -27.66 3.13
C TRP A 561 11.19 -26.51 2.14
N LEU A 562 11.65 -26.71 0.91
CA LEU A 562 11.32 -25.79 -0.18
C LEU A 562 9.95 -26.14 -0.74
N PHE A 563 9.19 -25.13 -1.12
CA PHE A 563 7.93 -25.29 -1.83
C PHE A 563 7.82 -24.23 -2.93
N ASN A 564 6.98 -24.48 -3.94
CA ASN A 564 6.79 -23.54 -5.04
C ASN A 564 5.34 -23.06 -5.07
N VAL A 565 5.16 -21.76 -5.17
CA VAL A 565 3.87 -21.09 -5.37
C VAL A 565 4.16 -19.93 -6.29
N GLU A 566 3.28 -19.66 -7.26
CA GLU A 566 3.43 -18.49 -8.12
C GLU A 566 3.58 -17.23 -7.25
N ALA A 567 4.61 -16.43 -7.55
CA ALA A 567 5.08 -15.33 -6.70
C ALA A 567 4.02 -14.23 -6.44
N ASP A 568 2.92 -14.24 -7.20
CA ASP A 568 1.80 -13.30 -7.12
C ASP A 568 0.48 -13.93 -6.64
N SER A 569 0.45 -15.19 -6.21
CA SER A 569 -0.79 -15.77 -5.67
C SER A 569 -1.13 -15.10 -4.33
N SER A 570 -2.23 -14.36 -4.27
CA SER A 570 -2.73 -13.75 -3.03
C SER A 570 -3.43 -14.73 -2.08
N ASP A 571 -3.34 -16.04 -2.33
CA ASP A 571 -4.00 -17.06 -1.52
C ASP A 571 -3.04 -17.71 -0.52
N ASP A 572 -2.92 -17.10 0.66
CA ASP A 572 -2.14 -17.61 1.79
C ASP A 572 -2.51 -19.06 2.16
N ARG A 573 -3.76 -19.49 1.91
CA ARG A 573 -4.19 -20.87 2.18
C ARG A 573 -3.59 -21.85 1.18
N GLN A 574 -3.41 -21.45 -0.07
CA GLN A 574 -2.71 -22.25 -1.07
C GLN A 574 -1.25 -22.43 -0.67
N ALA A 575 -0.58 -21.38 -0.19
CA ALA A 575 0.80 -21.49 0.28
C ALA A 575 0.97 -22.52 1.42
N ILE A 576 0.10 -22.50 2.43
CA ILE A 576 0.16 -23.48 3.53
C ILE A 576 -0.14 -24.90 3.03
N ARG A 577 -1.14 -25.07 2.16
CA ARG A 577 -1.46 -26.39 1.58
C ARG A 577 -0.30 -26.96 0.77
N THR A 578 0.41 -26.11 0.04
CA THR A 578 1.54 -26.52 -0.81
C THR A 578 2.80 -26.79 0.02
N ALA A 579 3.00 -26.03 1.10
CA ALA A 579 4.04 -26.24 2.10
C ALA A 579 3.90 -27.57 2.89
N LYS A 580 2.77 -28.27 2.75
CA LYS A 580 2.41 -29.50 3.47
C LYS A 580 2.98 -30.79 2.87
N ILE A 581 3.51 -30.77 1.64
CA ILE A 581 4.01 -31.99 1.00
C ILE A 581 5.51 -32.15 1.30
N PRO A 582 5.93 -33.00 2.27
CA PRO A 582 7.31 -33.44 2.30
C PRO A 582 7.57 -34.21 1.01
N GLN A 583 8.47 -33.73 0.16
CA GLN A 583 9.10 -34.64 -0.78
C GLN A 583 9.94 -35.63 0.04
N PRO A 584 9.82 -36.94 -0.21
CA PRO A 584 10.50 -37.96 0.58
C PRO A 584 12.01 -37.73 0.56
N VAL A 585 12.60 -37.68 1.75
CA VAL A 585 14.05 -37.70 1.96
C VAL A 585 14.50 -39.14 1.70
N ALA A 586 15.33 -39.36 0.69
CA ALA A 586 16.07 -40.61 0.58
C ALA A 586 17.06 -40.68 1.76
N ALA A 587 17.03 -41.80 2.47
CA ALA A 587 18.01 -42.12 3.50
C ALA A 587 19.41 -42.17 2.88
N HIS A 588 20.37 -41.49 3.51
CA HIS A 588 21.59 -42.08 4.06
C HIS A 588 22.34 -41.07 4.94
#